data_AF-A0A849K205-F1
#
_entry.id   AF-A0A849K205-F1
#
_cell.length_a   1.000
_cell.length_b   1.000
_cell.length_c   1.000
_cell.angle_alpha   90.00
_cell.angle_beta   90.00
_cell.angle_gamma   90.00
#
_symmetry.space_group_name_H-M   'P 1'
#
loop_
_entity.id
_entity.type
_entity.pdbx_description
1 polymer ?
#
loop_
_entity_poly.entity_id
_entity_poly.type
_entity_poly.pdbx_seq_one_letter_code
_entity_poly.pdbx_strand_id
1 'polypeptide(L)'
;MSSRVRLEGIGSRGPVPARPAPTPPRPVGPVRTCVGCRQRDLRSQLLRLVLVTSDDAPRVAVDVRACLPGRGAWIHEDLACLDRAVRRRAVPRALRAGGPVDLEPVRAYLEHQDR
;
A
#
# COMPACT_ATOMS: atom_id res chain seq x y z
N MET A 1 -59.42 -46.98 38.08
CA MET A 1 -59.86 -46.62 36.71
C MET A 1 -58.96 -45.49 36.21
N SER A 2 -58.16 -45.82 35.19
CA SER A 2 -57.48 -44.95 34.21
C SER A 2 -56.83 -43.66 34.71
N SER A 3 -55.51 -43.66 34.87
CA SER A 3 -54.54 -43.39 33.78
C SER A 3 -54.60 -41.95 33.27
N ARG A 4 -53.48 -41.24 33.40
CA ARG A 4 -52.68 -40.76 32.25
C ARG A 4 -51.37 -40.13 32.72
N VAL A 5 -50.29 -40.87 32.51
CA VAL A 5 -48.93 -40.36 32.35
C VAL A 5 -48.91 -39.37 31.17
N ARG A 6 -48.20 -38.24 31.27
CA ARG A 6 -47.89 -37.39 30.10
C ARG A 6 -46.45 -36.84 30.12
N LEU A 7 -45.64 -37.60 29.37
CA LEU A 7 -44.40 -37.36 28.62
C LEU A 7 -43.81 -35.92 28.57
N GLU A 8 -42.59 -35.83 29.12
CA GLU A 8 -41.30 -35.45 28.50
C GLU A 8 -41.12 -34.09 27.78
N GLY A 9 -40.01 -33.45 28.16
CA GLY A 9 -39.61 -32.12 27.73
C GLY A 9 -39.01 -32.04 26.34
N ILE A 10 -39.39 -30.99 25.63
CA ILE A 10 -38.76 -30.57 24.38
C ILE A 10 -37.62 -29.59 24.69
N GLY A 11 -36.38 -30.07 24.64
CA GLY A 11 -35.20 -29.22 24.78
C GLY A 11 -35.14 -28.16 23.69
N SER A 12 -35.20 -26.89 24.09
CA SER A 12 -35.01 -25.73 23.22
C SER A 12 -33.62 -25.81 22.59
N ARG A 13 -33.52 -26.08 21.28
CA ARG A 13 -32.25 -25.95 20.57
C ARG A 13 -31.84 -24.48 20.62
N GLY A 14 -30.84 -24.16 21.43
CA GLY A 14 -30.24 -22.84 21.45
C GLY A 14 -29.68 -22.46 20.06
N PRO A 15 -29.60 -21.17 19.73
CA PRO A 15 -29.05 -20.73 18.46
C PRO A 15 -27.58 -21.19 18.35
N VAL A 16 -27.26 -21.82 17.23
CA VAL A 16 -25.88 -22.21 16.91
C VAL A 16 -25.06 -20.92 16.78
N PRO A 17 -23.92 -20.76 17.47
CA PRO A 17 -23.09 -19.58 17.30
C PRO A 17 -22.66 -19.47 15.84
N ALA A 18 -22.84 -18.27 15.27
CA ALA A 18 -22.43 -18.00 13.90
C ALA A 18 -20.92 -18.30 13.76
N ARG A 19 -20.54 -19.02 12.70
CA ARG A 19 -19.12 -19.23 12.38
C ARG A 19 -18.46 -17.85 12.20
N PRO A 20 -17.33 -17.58 12.87
CA PRO A 20 -16.62 -16.32 12.65
C PRO A 20 -16.25 -16.22 11.17
N ALA A 21 -16.38 -15.01 10.61
CA ALA A 21 -16.02 -14.75 9.23
C ALA A 21 -14.55 -15.16 9.00
N PRO A 22 -14.22 -15.74 7.82
CA PRO A 22 -12.84 -16.05 7.50
C PRO A 22 -11.99 -14.78 7.59
N THR A 23 -10.85 -14.85 8.25
CA THR A 23 -9.88 -13.75 8.28
C THR A 23 -9.44 -13.46 6.84
N PRO A 24 -9.42 -12.19 6.40
CA PRO A 24 -8.96 -11.89 5.05
C PRO A 24 -7.55 -12.45 4.85
N PRO A 25 -7.23 -13.00 3.66
CA PRO A 25 -5.91 -13.52 3.38
C PRO A 25 -4.88 -12.43 3.63
N ARG A 26 -3.76 -12.78 4.28
CA ARG A 26 -2.65 -11.84 4.44
C ARG A 26 -2.21 -11.47 3.03
N PRO A 27 -2.15 -10.17 2.70
CA PRO A 27 -1.86 -9.79 1.34
C PRO A 27 -0.43 -10.23 1.00
N VAL A 28 -0.34 -11.06 -0.05
CA VAL A 28 0.88 -11.79 -0.41
C VAL A 28 1.63 -10.98 -1.47
N GLY A 29 2.89 -10.65 -1.22
CA GLY A 29 3.71 -10.01 -2.22
C GLY A 29 5.01 -9.41 -1.68
N PRO A 30 5.86 -8.86 -2.57
CA PRO A 30 7.09 -8.21 -2.16
C PRO A 30 6.79 -6.98 -1.30
N VAL A 31 7.45 -6.90 -0.14
CA VAL A 31 7.39 -5.72 0.74
C VAL A 31 8.51 -4.75 0.38
N ARG A 32 8.20 -3.45 0.37
CA ARG A 32 9.13 -2.35 0.14
C ARG A 32 8.98 -1.30 1.25
N THR A 33 9.95 -0.41 1.33
CA THR A 33 9.97 0.66 2.33
C THR A 33 9.72 1.99 1.64
N CYS A 34 8.73 2.74 2.13
CA CYS A 34 8.47 4.09 1.67
C CYS A 34 9.63 5.02 2.06
N VAL A 35 10.24 5.68 1.07
CA VAL A 35 11.32 6.65 1.26
C VAL A 35 10.82 8.02 1.75
N GLY A 36 9.52 8.19 2.00
CA GLY A 36 8.90 9.34 2.67
C GLY A 36 8.67 9.11 4.17
N CYS A 37 7.86 8.12 4.54
CA CYS A 37 7.49 7.85 5.94
C CYS A 37 8.37 6.78 6.63
N ARG A 38 9.22 6.03 5.91
CA ARG A 38 10.00 4.86 6.39
C ARG A 38 9.16 3.64 6.79
N GLN A 39 7.84 3.65 6.63
CA GLN A 39 7.01 2.46 6.86
C GLN A 39 7.19 1.44 5.73
N ARG A 40 6.94 0.17 6.06
CA ARG A 40 6.99 -0.95 5.12
C ARG A 40 5.59 -1.27 4.65
N ASP A 41 5.45 -1.52 3.36
CA ASP A 41 4.19 -1.89 2.76
C ASP A 41 4.40 -2.79 1.54
N LEU A 42 3.32 -3.36 1.03
CA LEU A 42 3.37 -4.12 -0.20
C LEU A 42 3.76 -3.24 -1.38
N ARG A 43 4.45 -3.83 -2.34
CA ARG A 43 4.73 -3.21 -3.63
C ARG A 43 3.46 -2.63 -4.28
N SER A 44 2.32 -3.29 -4.12
CA SER A 44 1.04 -2.85 -4.69
C SER A 44 0.41 -1.64 -3.98
N GLN A 45 0.92 -1.26 -2.81
CA GLN A 45 0.47 -0.09 -2.04
C GLN A 45 1.47 1.07 -2.13
N LEU A 46 2.49 0.93 -2.99
CA LEU A 46 3.58 1.88 -3.11
C LEU A 46 3.80 2.25 -4.57
N LEU A 47 3.95 3.55 -4.81
CA LEU A 47 4.33 4.12 -6.09
C LEU A 47 5.84 4.00 -6.30
N ARG A 48 6.25 3.40 -7.42
CA ARG A 48 7.66 3.37 -7.82
C ARG A 48 8.03 4.67 -8.51
N LEU A 49 9.13 5.26 -8.07
CA LEU A 49 9.78 6.41 -8.70
C LEU A 49 11.07 5.93 -9.35
N VAL A 50 11.34 6.34 -10.57
CA VAL A 50 12.55 5.95 -11.32
C VAL A 50 13.27 7.19 -11.82
N LEU A 51 14.60 7.18 -11.70
CA LEU A 51 15.44 8.21 -12.30
C LEU A 51 15.50 7.99 -13.81
N VAL A 52 15.07 8.98 -14.58
CA VAL A 52 15.21 9.03 -16.02
C VAL A 52 16.28 10.07 -16.33
N THR A 53 17.41 9.61 -16.86
CA THR A 53 18.47 10.48 -17.35
C THR A 53 18.25 10.71 -18.84
N SER A 54 17.92 11.95 -19.21
CA SER A 54 17.96 12.45 -20.58
C SER A 54 19.15 13.39 -20.74
N ASP A 55 19.48 13.74 -21.98
CA ASP A 55 20.67 14.56 -22.30
C ASP A 55 20.68 15.94 -21.62
N ASP A 56 19.51 16.48 -21.25
CA ASP A 56 19.38 17.80 -20.61
C ASP A 56 19.55 17.76 -19.07
N ALA A 57 18.75 16.94 -18.37
CA ALA A 57 18.75 16.89 -16.91
C ALA A 57 18.14 15.59 -16.36
N PRO A 58 18.57 15.14 -15.15
CA PRO A 58 17.96 14.00 -14.47
C PRO A 58 16.56 14.36 -13.93
N ARG A 59 15.55 13.61 -14.36
CA ARG A 59 14.15 13.76 -13.93
C ARG A 59 13.62 12.50 -13.26
N VAL A 60 12.62 12.64 -12.40
CA VAL A 60 11.94 11.47 -11.81
C VAL A 60 10.65 11.18 -12.55
N ALA A 61 10.49 9.92 -12.96
CA ALA A 61 9.25 9.42 -13.54
C ALA A 61 8.50 8.53 -12.55
N VAL A 62 7.17 8.55 -12.65
CA VAL A 62 6.27 7.63 -11.96
C VAL A 62 6.17 6.34 -12.78
N ASP A 63 6.51 5.22 -12.16
CA ASP A 63 6.50 3.89 -12.78
C ASP A 63 5.46 2.99 -12.11
N VAL A 64 4.19 3.23 -12.45
CA VAL A 64 3.03 2.51 -11.88
C VAL A 64 3.14 0.99 -12.08
N ARG A 65 3.62 0.56 -13.26
CA ARG A 65 3.78 -0.87 -13.59
C ARG A 65 5.07 -1.47 -13.00
N ALA A 66 5.95 -0.63 -12.48
CA ALA A 66 7.26 -1.01 -11.98
C ALA A 66 8.08 -1.82 -13.00
N CYS A 67 8.07 -1.36 -14.26
CA CYS A 67 8.73 -2.01 -15.40
C CYS A 67 9.85 -1.18 -16.03
N LEU A 68 10.04 0.08 -15.63
CA LEU A 68 11.10 0.92 -16.18
C LEU A 68 12.49 0.45 -15.70
N PRO A 69 13.51 0.45 -16.59
CA PRO A 69 14.86 0.11 -16.20
C PRO A 69 15.45 1.15 -15.25
N GLY A 70 16.46 0.75 -14.47
CA GLY A 70 17.21 1.65 -13.60
C GLY A 70 16.83 1.58 -12.12
N ARG A 71 17.41 2.49 -11.34
CA ARG A 71 17.24 2.53 -9.88
C ARG A 71 15.86 3.09 -9.55
N GLY A 72 15.15 2.38 -8.67
CA GLY A 72 13.82 2.77 -8.20
C GLY A 72 13.82 3.16 -6.73
N ALA A 73 13.03 4.17 -6.39
CA ALA A 73 12.59 4.48 -5.04
C ALA A 73 11.09 4.17 -4.90
N TRP A 74 10.62 3.99 -3.67
CA TRP A 74 9.22 3.66 -3.39
C TRP A 74 8.65 4.70 -2.45
N ILE A 75 7.46 5.22 -2.72
CA ILE A 75 6.70 6.08 -1.81
C ILE A 75 5.26 5.57 -1.71
N HIS A 76 4.56 5.87 -0.62
CA HIS A 76 3.10 5.72 -0.63
C HIS A 76 2.48 6.73 -1.62
N GLU A 77 1.32 6.39 -2.16
CA GLU A 77 0.49 7.26 -3.01
C GLU A 77 -0.17 8.35 -2.15
N ASP A 78 0.66 9.21 -1.54
CA ASP A 78 0.26 10.23 -0.58
C ASP A 78 1.21 11.42 -0.67
N LEU A 79 0.65 12.62 -0.85
CA LEU A 79 1.40 13.88 -0.90
C LEU A 79 2.24 14.12 0.37
N ALA A 80 1.77 13.72 1.55
CA ALA A 80 2.53 13.84 2.78
C ALA A 80 3.78 12.93 2.77
N CYS A 81 3.74 11.79 2.07
CA CYS A 81 4.93 10.97 1.87
C CYS A 81 5.92 11.61 0.90
N LEU A 82 5.44 12.25 -0.18
CA LEU A 82 6.28 13.01 -1.09
C LEU A 82 6.96 14.19 -0.37
N ASP A 83 6.20 15.00 0.35
CA ASP A 83 6.72 16.16 1.09
C ASP A 83 7.79 15.77 2.10
N ARG A 84 7.56 14.69 2.86
CA ARG A 84 8.56 14.14 3.79
C ARG A 84 9.81 13.70 3.04
N ALA A 85 9.67 13.09 1.86
CA ALA A 85 10.80 12.66 1.05
C ALA A 85 11.60 13.83 0.47
N VAL A 86 10.93 14.91 0.05
CA VAL A 86 11.54 16.16 -0.44
C VAL A 86 12.35 16.83 0.67
N ARG A 87 11.72 17.11 1.83
CA ARG A 87 12.34 17.82 2.96
C ARG A 87 13.66 17.19 3.40
N ARG A 88 13.74 15.85 3.37
CA ARG A 88 14.92 15.08 3.79
C ARG A 88 15.84 14.66 2.64
N ARG A 89 15.58 15.11 1.41
CA ARG A 89 16.30 14.72 0.18
C ARG A 89 16.37 13.18 -0.01
N ALA A 90 15.33 12.46 0.38
CA ALA A 90 15.32 11.00 0.32
C ALA A 90 15.23 10.46 -1.10
N VAL A 91 14.47 11.10 -2.00
CA VAL A 91 14.33 10.63 -3.38
C VAL A 91 15.65 10.71 -4.15
N PRO A 92 16.35 11.87 -4.23
CA PRO A 92 17.67 11.93 -4.87
C PRO A 92 18.66 10.91 -4.28
N ARG A 93 18.68 10.77 -2.95
CA ARG A 93 19.55 9.81 -2.26
C ARG A 93 19.23 8.35 -2.60
N ALA A 94 17.95 7.98 -2.60
CA ALA A 94 17.51 6.62 -2.91
C ALA A 94 17.80 6.26 -4.37
N LEU A 95 17.63 7.22 -5.28
CA LEU A 95 17.91 7.06 -6.70
C LEU A 95 19.41 7.19 -7.04
N ARG A 96 20.24 7.65 -6.09
CA ARG A 96 21.66 7.97 -6.28
C ARG A 96 21.86 8.99 -7.41
N ALA A 97 21.00 10.00 -7.47
CA ALA A 97 21.16 11.10 -8.41
C ALA A 97 22.41 11.92 -8.05
N GLY A 98 23.15 12.36 -9.07
CA GLY A 98 24.35 13.19 -8.91
C GLY A 98 24.05 14.66 -8.55
N GLY A 99 22.78 15.03 -8.41
CA GLY A 99 22.34 16.40 -8.15
C GLY A 99 20.86 16.49 -7.80
N PRO A 100 20.30 17.72 -7.78
CA PRO A 100 18.87 17.92 -7.68
C PRO A 100 18.13 17.15 -8.77
N VAL A 101 16.97 16.61 -8.43
CA VAL A 101 16.09 15.95 -9.40
C VAL A 101 14.76 16.67 -9.39
N ASP A 102 14.18 16.83 -10.58
CA ASP A 102 12.83 17.34 -10.69
C ASP A 102 11.82 16.29 -10.21
N LEU A 103 10.98 16.69 -9.26
CA LEU A 103 9.93 15.89 -8.63
C LEU A 103 8.53 16.40 -8.95
N GLU A 104 8.41 17.49 -9.72
CA GLU A 104 7.12 18.06 -10.12
C GLU A 104 6.23 17.06 -10.85
N PRO A 105 6.75 16.19 -11.76
CA PRO A 105 5.91 15.16 -12.39
C PRO A 105 5.29 14.17 -11.38
N VAL A 106 5.97 13.92 -10.26
CA VAL A 106 5.48 13.03 -9.20
C VAL A 106 4.40 13.73 -8.39
N ARG A 107 4.58 15.01 -8.05
CA ARG A 107 3.58 15.82 -7.36
C ARG A 107 2.29 15.90 -8.17
N ALA A 108 2.41 16.29 -9.44
CA ALA A 108 1.27 16.38 -10.35
C ALA A 108 0.55 15.03 -10.42
N TYR A 109 1.25 13.91 -10.56
CA TYR A 109 0.63 12.58 -10.58
C TYR A 109 -0.21 12.30 -9.32
N LEU A 110 0.34 12.57 -8.12
CA LEU A 110 -0.38 12.32 -6.86
C LEU A 110 -1.62 13.20 -6.72
N GLU A 111 -1.53 14.49 -7.08
CA GLU A 111 -2.68 15.40 -7.07
C GLU A 111 -3.81 14.97 -8.01
N HIS A 112 -3.48 14.28 -9.12
CA HIS A 112 -4.49 13.71 -10.02
C HIS A 112 -5.13 12.43 -9.48
N GLN A 113 -4.48 11.69 -8.57
CA GLN A 113 -5.05 10.50 -7.93
C GLN A 113 -5.99 10.86 -6.76
N ASP A 114 -5.79 12.01 -6.12
CA ASP A 114 -6.60 12.49 -5.00
C ASP A 114 -7.98 13.09 -5.43
N ARG A 115 -8.31 13.07 -6.72
CA ARG A 115 -9.57 13.57 -7.31
C ARG A 115 -10.50 12.46 -7.77
#